data_AF-A0A822ZFI2-F1
#
_entry.id   AF-A0A822ZFI2-F1
#
_cell.length_a   1.000
_cell.length_b   1.000
_cell.length_c   1.000
_cell.angle_alpha   90.00
_cell.angle_beta   90.00
_cell.angle_gamma   90.00
#
_symmetry.space_group_name_H-M   'P 1'
#
loop_
_entity.id
_entity.type
_entity.pdbx_description
1 polymer ?
#
loop_
_entity_poly.entity_id
_entity_poly.type
_entity_poly.pdbx_seq_one_letter_code
_entity_poly.pdbx_strand_id
1 'polypeptide(L)'
;MEIITLKQALIPASLRSASISAFGFPPPCLKFHPANHGRRLLMTRAAVAVEQQAQTRVSLIRIGTRGSPLALAQAYETRDKLMATHPELSEEGAIEIVIIKTTGDKILTQPLADIGGKGLFTKEIDEALLNGEIDIAVHSMKDVPTYLPDGTILPCNLPREDVRDAFISLSARSLAELPAGSIVGSASLRRKSQILNRYPSLKVSIIDVVLTCYSS
;
A
#
# COMPACT_ATOMS: atom_id res chain seq x y z
N MET A 1 8.16 7.55 0.01
CA MET A 1 7.49 7.93 1.27
C MET A 1 6.06 7.48 1.17
N GLU A 2 5.74 6.47 1.96
CA GLU A 2 4.49 5.72 1.93
C GLU A 2 3.63 6.15 3.10
N ILE A 3 2.34 6.23 2.85
CA ILE A 3 1.38 6.82 3.77
C ILE A 3 0.13 6.00 3.80
N ILE A 4 -0.46 5.95 4.99
CA ILE A 4 -1.74 5.33 5.25
C ILE A 4 -2.75 6.43 5.59
N THR A 5 -3.76 6.59 4.73
CA THR A 5 -4.94 7.41 5.00
C THR A 5 -6.03 6.52 5.60
N LEU A 6 -6.73 7.03 6.62
CA LEU A 6 -7.82 6.35 7.32
C LEU A 6 -9.10 7.20 7.28
N LYS A 7 -10.25 6.57 7.46
CA LYS A 7 -11.51 7.27 7.74
C LYS A 7 -11.48 7.81 9.18
N GLN A 8 -11.89 9.05 9.37
CA GLN A 8 -11.88 9.74 10.67
C GLN A 8 -12.79 9.06 11.72
N ALA A 9 -13.72 8.20 11.29
CA ALA A 9 -14.68 7.51 12.13
C ALA A 9 -14.18 6.17 12.75
N LEU A 10 -12.90 5.79 12.56
CA LEU A 10 -12.36 4.49 12.99
C LEU A 10 -11.31 4.53 14.12
N ILE A 11 -11.25 5.60 14.92
CA ILE A 11 -10.52 5.56 16.19
C ILE A 11 -11.51 5.20 17.31
N PRO A 12 -11.59 3.93 17.76
CA PRO A 12 -12.35 3.62 18.97
C PRO A 12 -11.75 4.40 20.15
N ALA A 13 -12.62 5.02 20.95
CA ALA A 13 -12.23 5.79 22.14
C ALA A 13 -11.46 4.99 23.21
N SER A 14 -11.30 3.67 23.03
CA SER A 14 -10.66 2.73 23.97
C SER A 14 -9.13 2.76 23.97
N LEU A 15 -8.47 3.45 23.03
CA LEU A 15 -7.01 3.60 23.02
C LEU A 15 -6.50 4.82 23.81
N ARG A 16 -7.37 5.52 24.54
CA ARG A 16 -6.97 6.52 25.54
C ARG A 16 -6.95 5.86 26.91
N SER A 17 -5.74 5.69 27.46
CA SER A 17 -5.41 5.18 28.80
C SER A 17 -5.34 3.67 28.97
N ALA A 18 -4.10 3.17 29.10
CA ALA A 18 -3.73 2.22 30.16
C ALA A 18 -2.20 2.17 30.26
N SER A 19 -1.65 3.00 31.15
CA SER A 19 -0.45 2.61 31.89
C SER A 19 -0.80 1.50 32.88
N ILE A 20 0.25 0.80 33.34
CA ILE A 20 0.38 0.00 34.58
C ILE A 20 0.51 -1.51 34.34
N SER A 21 1.76 -1.93 34.61
CA SER A 21 2.27 -3.22 35.09
C SER A 21 1.35 -4.07 35.98
N ALA A 22 1.45 -5.40 35.88
CA ALA A 22 2.00 -6.27 36.94
C ALA A 22 1.60 -7.76 36.76
N PHE A 23 2.62 -8.62 36.85
CA PHE A 23 2.71 -9.95 37.47
C PHE A 23 1.45 -10.74 37.87
N GLY A 24 1.48 -12.06 37.62
CA GLY A 24 1.01 -13.05 38.61
C GLY A 24 0.38 -14.36 38.11
N PHE A 25 1.20 -15.42 38.05
CA PHE A 25 0.97 -16.84 38.40
C PHE A 25 -0.27 -17.66 37.95
N PRO A 26 -0.08 -18.96 37.55
CA PRO A 26 -1.17 -19.89 37.23
C PRO A 26 -1.50 -20.89 38.37
N PRO A 27 -2.66 -21.57 38.33
CA PRO A 27 -2.89 -22.83 39.05
C PRO A 27 -3.23 -24.04 38.14
N PRO A 28 -3.25 -25.28 38.67
CA PRO A 28 -2.62 -26.42 38.01
C PRO A 28 -3.54 -27.54 37.53
N CYS A 29 -2.87 -28.41 36.78
CA CYS A 29 -3.22 -29.72 36.21
C CYS A 29 -3.87 -30.70 37.22
N LEU A 30 -4.96 -31.35 36.80
CA LEU A 30 -5.57 -32.50 37.48
C LEU A 30 -5.49 -33.74 36.58
N LYS A 31 -4.82 -34.77 37.10
CA LYS A 31 -4.63 -36.09 36.50
C LYS A 31 -5.86 -36.97 36.73
N PHE A 32 -6.22 -37.77 35.73
CA PHE A 32 -6.95 -39.04 35.93
C PHE A 32 -6.38 -40.12 34.99
N HIS A 33 -6.27 -41.33 35.53
CA HIS A 33 -5.90 -42.62 34.92
C HIS A 33 -6.63 -43.68 35.76
N PRO A 34 -6.77 -44.95 35.31
CA PRO A 34 -7.36 -45.42 34.07
C PRO A 34 -8.43 -46.50 34.38
N ALA A 35 -9.23 -46.94 33.40
CA ALA A 35 -9.84 -48.27 33.45
C ALA A 35 -10.19 -48.77 32.05
N ASN A 36 -9.82 -50.03 31.83
CA ASN A 36 -9.81 -50.75 30.58
C ASN A 36 -11.04 -51.68 30.54
N HIS A 37 -11.80 -51.70 29.45
CA HIS A 37 -12.52 -52.91 29.05
C HIS A 37 -12.85 -52.88 27.56
N GLY A 38 -12.29 -53.86 26.85
CA GLY A 38 -12.47 -54.01 25.41
C GLY A 38 -13.88 -54.43 25.01
N ARG A 39 -14.30 -53.96 23.84
CA ARG A 39 -15.11 -54.73 22.90
C ARG A 39 -14.84 -54.21 21.50
N ARG A 40 -14.26 -55.09 20.69
CA ARG A 40 -14.05 -54.94 19.26
C ARG A 40 -15.42 -55.02 18.57
N LEU A 41 -15.89 -53.91 18.02
CA LEU A 41 -16.96 -53.90 17.03
C LEU A 41 -16.44 -53.27 15.76
N LEU A 42 -16.50 -54.03 14.66
CA LEU A 42 -16.37 -53.51 13.31
C LEU A 42 -17.51 -52.50 13.09
N MET A 43 -17.16 -51.22 12.94
CA MET A 43 -18.05 -50.21 12.39
C MET A 43 -17.48 -49.78 11.04
N THR A 44 -18.29 -50.07 10.04
CA THR A 44 -18.24 -49.71 8.64
C THR A 44 -17.70 -48.30 8.42
N ARG A 45 -16.74 -48.13 7.51
CA ARG A 45 -16.25 -46.80 7.06
C ARG A 45 -17.39 -46.10 6.32
N ALA A 46 -18.25 -45.38 7.04
CA ALA A 46 -19.04 -44.32 6.44
C ALA A 46 -18.06 -43.23 6.01
N ALA A 47 -17.85 -43.10 4.71
CA ALA A 47 -17.15 -41.97 4.14
C ALA A 47 -17.97 -40.71 4.46
N VAL A 48 -17.54 -39.96 5.46
CA VAL A 48 -18.02 -38.61 5.70
C VAL A 48 -17.47 -37.78 4.54
N ALA A 49 -18.31 -37.53 3.54
CA ALA A 49 -18.07 -36.48 2.58
C ALA A 49 -18.06 -35.16 3.37
N VAL A 50 -16.85 -34.66 3.65
CA VAL A 50 -16.69 -33.31 4.16
C VAL A 50 -16.96 -32.39 2.97
N GLU A 51 -18.22 -31.95 2.84
CA GLU A 51 -18.54 -30.77 2.05
C GLU A 51 -17.77 -29.61 2.66
N GLN A 52 -16.66 -29.24 2.04
CA GLN A 52 -15.95 -28.00 2.33
C GLN A 52 -16.88 -26.86 1.92
N GLN A 53 -17.69 -26.41 2.88
CA GLN A 53 -18.35 -25.12 2.79
C GLN A 53 -17.26 -24.07 2.64
N ALA A 54 -17.21 -23.42 1.48
CA ALA A 54 -16.34 -22.28 1.23
C ALA A 54 -16.80 -21.15 2.14
N GLN A 55 -16.25 -21.11 3.35
CA GLN A 55 -16.41 -19.99 4.27
C GLN A 55 -15.87 -18.76 3.55
N THR A 56 -16.73 -17.81 3.18
CA THR A 56 -16.31 -16.47 2.79
C THR A 56 -15.62 -15.86 4.01
N ARG A 57 -14.29 -15.99 4.09
CA ARG A 57 -13.50 -15.30 5.09
C ARG A 57 -13.63 -13.81 4.80
N VAL A 58 -14.33 -13.10 5.68
CA VAL A 58 -14.38 -11.64 5.66
C VAL A 58 -12.98 -11.17 6.04
N SER A 59 -12.36 -10.37 5.18
CA SER A 59 -11.07 -9.74 5.44
C SER A 59 -11.19 -8.81 6.64
N LEU A 60 -10.20 -8.83 7.55
CA LEU A 60 -10.17 -7.94 8.72
C LEU A 60 -9.81 -6.51 8.32
N ILE A 61 -8.94 -6.36 7.31
CA ILE A 61 -8.51 -5.06 6.78
C ILE A 61 -8.43 -5.12 5.25
N ARG A 62 -9.09 -4.17 4.60
CA ARG A 62 -9.01 -3.92 3.14
C ARG A 62 -8.13 -2.70 2.87
N ILE A 63 -7.03 -2.92 2.18
CA ILE A 63 -6.05 -1.89 1.80
C ILE A 63 -6.32 -1.44 0.36
N GLY A 64 -6.79 -0.22 0.18
CA GLY A 64 -6.91 0.41 -1.13
C GLY A 64 -5.58 0.90 -1.67
N THR A 65 -5.27 0.59 -2.92
CA THR A 65 -4.06 1.06 -3.60
C THR A 65 -4.27 1.19 -5.11
N ARG A 66 -3.38 1.92 -5.80
CA ARG A 66 -3.32 1.92 -7.27
C ARG A 66 -2.77 0.59 -7.79
N GLY A 67 -3.09 0.26 -9.04
CA GLY A 67 -2.64 -0.98 -9.69
C GLY A 67 -1.21 -0.95 -10.27
N SER A 68 -0.46 0.14 -10.12
CA SER A 68 0.91 0.21 -10.64
C SER A 68 1.86 -0.70 -9.84
N PRO A 69 2.93 -1.26 -10.46
CA PRO A 69 3.88 -2.13 -9.73
C PRO A 69 4.47 -1.48 -8.48
N LEU A 70 4.79 -0.18 -8.55
CA LEU A 70 5.28 0.56 -7.39
C LEU A 70 4.22 0.64 -6.30
N ALA A 71 2.99 1.06 -6.64
CA ALA A 71 1.90 1.20 -5.66
C ALA A 71 1.54 -0.13 -4.96
N LEU A 72 1.62 -1.25 -5.67
CA LEU A 72 1.47 -2.58 -5.09
C LEU A 72 2.61 -2.91 -4.13
N ALA A 73 3.86 -2.57 -4.46
CA ALA A 73 4.98 -2.75 -3.54
C ALA A 73 4.77 -1.98 -2.23
N GLN A 74 4.24 -0.75 -2.28
CA GLN A 74 3.93 0.06 -1.07
C GLN A 74 2.82 -0.59 -0.23
N ALA A 75 1.79 -1.13 -0.90
CA ALA A 75 0.71 -1.83 -0.22
C ALA A 75 1.20 -3.12 0.45
N TYR A 76 2.10 -3.87 -0.20
CA TYR A 76 2.73 -5.04 0.39
C TYR A 76 3.67 -4.70 1.54
N GLU A 77 4.49 -3.64 1.43
CA GLU A 77 5.31 -3.17 2.55
C GLU A 77 4.43 -2.81 3.77
N THR A 78 3.32 -2.12 3.52
CA THR A 78 2.34 -1.77 4.56
C THR A 78 1.74 -3.03 5.20
N ARG A 79 1.29 -3.99 4.39
CA ARG A 79 0.76 -5.28 4.84
C ARG A 79 1.77 -6.01 5.72
N ASP A 80 3.02 -6.13 5.27
CA ASP A 80 4.04 -6.93 5.95
C ASP A 80 4.38 -6.32 7.32
N LYS A 81 4.42 -4.98 7.43
CA LYS A 81 4.58 -4.29 8.73
C LYS A 81 3.39 -4.47 9.66
N LEU A 82 2.17 -4.48 9.13
CA LEU A 82 0.95 -4.76 9.90
C LEU A 82 0.99 -6.19 10.45
N MET A 83 1.28 -7.18 9.61
CA MET A 83 1.39 -8.59 10.02
C MET A 83 2.48 -8.80 11.09
N ALA A 84 3.62 -8.11 10.95
CA ALA A 84 4.71 -8.20 11.93
C ALA A 84 4.36 -7.63 13.30
N THR A 85 3.44 -6.66 13.36
CA THR A 85 3.05 -5.96 14.60
C THR A 85 1.77 -6.54 15.21
N HIS A 86 0.90 -7.14 14.39
CA HIS A 86 -0.42 -7.64 14.74
C HIS A 86 -0.57 -9.11 14.30
N PRO A 87 -0.29 -10.08 15.19
CA PRO A 87 -0.34 -11.51 14.84
C PRO A 87 -1.67 -11.97 14.26
N GLU A 88 -2.78 -11.39 14.69
CA GLU A 88 -4.13 -11.65 14.17
C GLU A 88 -4.29 -11.32 12.67
N LEU A 89 -3.44 -10.43 12.13
CA LEU A 89 -3.42 -10.09 10.71
C LEU A 89 -2.54 -11.02 9.87
N SER A 90 -1.80 -11.94 10.51
CA SER A 90 -0.93 -12.89 9.80
C SER A 90 -1.67 -14.08 9.19
N GLU A 91 -2.93 -14.29 9.58
CA GLU A 91 -3.77 -15.36 9.04
C GLU A 91 -4.08 -15.14 7.55
N GLU A 92 -4.14 -16.23 6.78
CA GLU A 92 -4.44 -16.15 5.35
C GLU A 92 -5.85 -15.57 5.11
N GLY A 93 -5.90 -14.46 4.36
CA GLY A 93 -7.12 -13.71 4.08
C GLY A 93 -7.47 -12.63 5.11
N ALA A 94 -6.67 -12.43 6.17
CA ALA A 94 -6.91 -11.37 7.14
C ALA A 94 -6.73 -9.96 6.54
N ILE A 95 -5.79 -9.79 5.61
CA ILE A 95 -5.59 -8.54 4.86
C ILE A 95 -5.91 -8.78 3.38
N GLU A 96 -6.73 -7.90 2.82
CA GLU A 96 -7.08 -7.86 1.40
C GLU A 96 -6.48 -6.62 0.73
N ILE A 97 -5.88 -6.78 -0.45
CA ILE A 97 -5.41 -5.65 -1.27
C ILE A 97 -6.47 -5.36 -2.34
N VAL A 98 -7.07 -4.17 -2.25
CA VAL A 98 -8.11 -3.70 -3.17
C VAL A 98 -7.48 -2.74 -4.17
N ILE A 99 -7.39 -3.18 -5.43
CA ILE A 99 -6.83 -2.37 -6.52
C ILE A 99 -7.91 -1.42 -7.04
N ILE A 100 -7.63 -0.12 -6.98
CA ILE A 100 -8.53 0.94 -7.43
C ILE A 100 -7.89 1.67 -8.60
N LYS A 101 -8.64 1.77 -9.71
CA LYS A 101 -8.18 2.42 -10.95
C LYS A 101 -8.54 3.90 -10.91
N THR A 102 -7.54 4.77 -10.91
CA THR A 102 -7.74 6.22 -10.80
C THR A 102 -7.88 6.89 -12.16
N THR A 103 -8.43 8.10 -12.21
CA THR A 103 -8.48 8.90 -13.44
C THR A 103 -7.07 9.22 -13.96
N GLY A 104 -6.11 9.44 -13.08
CA GLY A 104 -4.70 9.61 -13.45
C GLY A 104 -4.07 8.38 -14.11
N ASP A 105 -4.60 7.17 -13.89
CA ASP A 105 -4.16 5.96 -14.60
C ASP A 105 -4.76 5.86 -16.01
N LYS A 106 -5.85 6.59 -16.30
CA LYS A 106 -6.54 6.57 -17.60
C LYS A 106 -6.00 7.61 -18.56
N ILE A 107 -5.54 8.76 -18.05
CA ILE A 107 -5.08 9.89 -18.86
C ILE A 107 -3.55 9.91 -18.88
N LEU A 108 -2.97 9.22 -19.87
CA LEU A 108 -1.51 9.15 -20.09
C LEU A 108 -1.05 9.97 -21.30
N THR A 109 -1.97 10.65 -22.00
CA THR A 109 -1.69 11.28 -23.30
C THR A 109 -1.52 12.79 -23.24
N GLN A 110 -1.68 13.40 -22.06
CA GLN A 110 -1.60 14.84 -21.86
C GLN A 110 -0.66 15.18 -20.70
N PRO A 111 0.09 16.30 -20.76
CA PRO A 111 0.92 16.74 -19.65
C PRO A 111 0.14 16.90 -18.35
N LEU A 112 0.69 16.40 -17.24
CA LEU A 112 0.05 16.51 -15.91
C LEU A 112 -0.26 17.96 -15.50
N ALA A 113 0.54 18.93 -15.98
CA ALA A 113 0.32 20.35 -15.75
C ALA A 113 -0.97 20.87 -16.42
N ASP A 114 -1.39 20.25 -17.53
CA ASP A 114 -2.52 20.69 -18.35
C ASP A 114 -3.83 19.99 -17.94
N ILE A 115 -3.74 18.84 -17.26
CA ILE A 115 -4.90 18.01 -16.89
C ILE A 115 -5.74 18.64 -15.76
N GLY A 116 -5.21 19.63 -15.01
CA GLY A 116 -6.00 20.49 -14.11
C GLY A 116 -7.03 19.77 -13.23
N GLY A 117 -6.62 19.26 -12.07
CA GLY A 117 -7.55 18.65 -11.11
C GLY A 117 -6.86 18.27 -9.81
N LYS A 118 -7.45 18.64 -8.66
CA LYS A 118 -6.94 18.20 -7.35
C LYS A 118 -7.23 16.70 -7.21
N GLY A 119 -6.22 15.91 -6.80
CA GLY A 119 -6.41 14.49 -6.46
C GLY A 119 -6.50 13.51 -7.64
N LEU A 120 -5.85 13.78 -8.78
CA LEU A 120 -5.86 12.89 -9.96
C LEU A 120 -5.55 11.41 -9.69
N PHE A 121 -4.75 11.14 -8.65
CA PHE A 121 -4.34 9.80 -8.24
C PHE A 121 -4.92 9.35 -6.90
N THR A 122 -5.74 10.18 -6.24
CA THR A 122 -6.30 9.87 -4.92
C THR A 122 -7.81 9.82 -4.90
N LYS A 123 -8.49 10.59 -5.76
CA LYS A 123 -9.95 10.79 -5.71
C LYS A 123 -10.74 9.48 -5.60
N GLU A 124 -10.53 8.53 -6.50
CA GLU A 124 -11.29 7.27 -6.49
C GLU A 124 -10.97 6.40 -5.26
N ILE A 125 -9.76 6.52 -4.71
CA ILE A 125 -9.35 5.81 -3.49
C ILE A 125 -9.98 6.49 -2.26
N ASP A 126 -10.00 7.82 -2.24
CA ASP A 126 -10.66 8.61 -1.20
C ASP A 126 -12.17 8.31 -1.16
N GLU A 127 -12.82 8.20 -2.31
CA GLU A 127 -14.23 7.80 -2.45
C GLU A 127 -14.46 6.38 -1.91
N ALA A 128 -13.61 5.42 -2.28
CA ALA A 128 -13.70 4.05 -1.76
C ALA A 128 -13.54 4.00 -0.23
N LEU A 129 -12.64 4.81 0.34
CA LEU A 129 -12.43 4.92 1.78
C LEU A 129 -13.66 5.53 2.48
N LEU A 130 -14.24 6.58 1.90
CA LEU A 130 -15.43 7.22 2.44
C LEU A 130 -16.66 6.31 2.36
N ASN A 131 -16.81 5.55 1.29
CA ASN A 131 -17.90 4.57 1.09
C ASN A 131 -17.73 3.30 1.93
N GLY A 132 -16.55 3.08 2.54
CA GLY A 132 -16.26 1.87 3.30
C GLY A 132 -16.03 0.64 2.42
N GLU A 133 -15.64 0.84 1.16
CA GLU A 133 -15.18 -0.21 0.25
C GLU A 133 -13.77 -0.68 0.63
N ILE A 134 -12.97 0.21 1.23
CA ILE A 134 -11.67 -0.06 1.83
C ILE A 134 -11.63 0.53 3.24
N ASP A 135 -10.74 0.00 4.08
CA ASP A 135 -10.58 0.43 5.47
C ASP A 135 -9.40 1.40 5.62
N ILE A 136 -8.34 1.18 4.84
CA ILE A 136 -7.15 2.04 4.79
C ILE A 136 -6.74 2.26 3.33
N ALA A 137 -6.14 3.40 3.03
CA ALA A 137 -5.61 3.70 1.70
C ALA A 137 -4.10 3.95 1.74
N VAL A 138 -3.35 3.34 0.82
CA VAL A 138 -1.90 3.49 0.72
C VAL A 138 -1.53 4.38 -0.45
N HIS A 139 -0.75 5.42 -0.18
CA HIS A 139 -0.31 6.40 -1.18
C HIS A 139 1.18 6.70 -1.10
N SER A 140 1.73 7.15 -2.23
CA SER A 140 2.96 7.94 -2.25
C SER A 140 2.67 9.37 -1.80
N MET A 141 3.35 9.87 -0.76
CA MET A 141 3.04 11.19 -0.17
C MET A 141 3.07 12.34 -1.17
N LYS A 142 3.99 12.30 -2.13
CA LYS A 142 4.14 13.35 -3.14
C LYS A 142 2.87 13.54 -4.00
N ASP A 143 2.00 12.53 -4.04
CA ASP A 143 0.79 12.50 -4.86
C ASP A 143 -0.47 12.80 -4.03
N VAL A 144 -0.34 12.95 -2.70
CA VAL A 144 -1.44 13.30 -1.80
C VAL A 144 -1.70 14.81 -1.86
N PRO A 145 -2.95 15.26 -2.08
CA PRO A 145 -3.29 16.68 -2.05
C PRO A 145 -3.00 17.35 -0.71
N THR A 146 -2.73 18.65 -0.73
CA THR A 146 -2.50 19.44 0.50
C THR A 146 -3.72 19.54 1.40
N TYR A 147 -4.91 19.44 0.81
CA TYR A 147 -6.19 19.38 1.52
C TYR A 147 -6.74 17.97 1.41
N LEU A 148 -6.93 17.32 2.56
CA LEU A 148 -7.56 16.01 2.61
C LEU A 148 -9.08 16.16 2.47
N PRO A 149 -9.77 15.19 1.84
CA PRO A 149 -11.22 15.15 1.81
C PRO A 149 -11.81 15.09 3.23
N ASP A 150 -12.93 15.78 3.45
CA ASP A 150 -13.63 15.76 4.74
C ASP A 150 -14.00 14.33 5.13
N GLY A 151 -13.79 13.98 6.39
CA GLY A 151 -14.02 12.62 6.90
C GLY A 151 -12.86 11.65 6.66
N THR A 152 -11.76 12.09 6.04
CA THR A 152 -10.50 11.35 5.97
C THR A 152 -9.44 11.97 6.87
N ILE A 153 -8.50 11.16 7.32
CA ILE A 153 -7.33 11.57 8.09
C ILE A 153 -6.09 10.88 7.56
N LEU A 154 -4.92 11.51 7.72
CA LEU A 154 -3.62 10.96 7.38
C LEU A 154 -2.78 10.84 8.66
N PRO A 155 -2.96 9.77 9.46
CA PRO A 155 -2.30 9.65 10.76
C PRO A 155 -0.93 8.97 10.69
N CYS A 156 -0.58 8.30 9.58
CA CYS A 156 0.60 7.43 9.54
C CYS A 156 1.45 7.66 8.29
N ASN A 157 2.76 7.74 8.51
CA ASN A 157 3.79 7.73 7.49
C ASN A 157 4.76 6.60 7.83
N LEU A 158 5.08 5.75 6.86
CA LEU A 158 6.13 4.74 7.05
C LEU A 158 7.52 5.41 7.09
N PRO A 159 8.56 4.72 7.61
CA PRO A 159 9.93 5.20 7.58
C PRO A 159 10.33 5.70 6.18
N ARG A 160 10.99 6.85 6.15
CA ARG A 160 11.24 7.55 4.89
C ARG A 160 12.43 6.95 4.16
N GLU A 161 12.17 6.46 2.95
CA GLU A 161 13.19 6.07 1.99
C GLU A 161 14.00 7.27 1.45
N ASP A 162 15.07 6.99 0.70
CA ASP A 162 15.91 8.00 0.05
C ASP A 162 15.07 9.01 -0.75
N VAL A 163 15.37 10.29 -0.54
CA VAL A 163 14.64 11.43 -1.09
C VAL A 163 15.25 11.99 -2.37
N ARG A 164 16.44 11.51 -2.75
CA ARG A 164 17.21 12.04 -3.88
C ARG A 164 16.55 11.69 -5.20
N ASP A 165 16.62 12.62 -6.14
CA ASP A 165 16.38 12.29 -7.55
C ASP A 165 17.56 11.48 -8.08
N ALA A 166 17.28 10.46 -8.88
CA ALA A 166 18.29 9.68 -9.59
C ALA A 166 18.48 10.18 -11.02
N PHE A 167 19.72 10.23 -11.49
CA PHE A 167 20.04 10.40 -12.90
C PHE A 167 20.15 9.03 -13.56
N ILE A 168 19.42 8.81 -14.66
CA ILE A 168 19.42 7.56 -15.41
C ILE A 168 19.80 7.87 -16.85
N SER A 169 20.88 7.27 -17.33
CA SER A 169 21.37 7.41 -18.69
C SER A 169 22.18 6.19 -19.10
N LEU A 170 22.14 5.85 -20.39
CA LEU A 170 22.97 4.80 -20.98
C LEU A 170 24.33 5.32 -21.47
N SER A 171 24.45 6.64 -21.69
CA SER A 171 25.57 7.25 -22.41
C SER A 171 26.43 8.19 -21.56
N ALA A 172 25.95 8.62 -20.40
CA ALA A 172 26.64 9.55 -19.51
C ALA A 172 26.47 9.14 -18.06
N ARG A 173 27.42 9.49 -17.19
CA ARG A 173 27.35 9.18 -15.74
C ARG A 173 26.71 10.31 -14.94
N SER A 174 26.63 11.51 -15.52
CA SER A 174 26.05 12.68 -14.86
C SER A 174 25.43 13.65 -15.88
N LEU A 175 24.59 14.56 -15.39
CA LEU A 175 24.04 15.66 -16.20
C LEU A 175 25.13 16.57 -16.78
N ALA A 176 26.27 16.72 -16.07
CA ALA A 176 27.38 17.59 -16.48
C ALA A 176 28.16 17.03 -17.67
N GLU A 177 28.10 15.71 -17.90
CA GLU A 177 28.77 15.03 -19.02
C GLU A 177 27.93 15.05 -20.30
N LEU A 178 26.66 15.46 -20.24
CA LEU A 178 25.80 15.50 -21.41
C LEU A 178 26.25 16.61 -22.38
N PRO A 179 26.42 16.31 -23.68
CA PRO A 179 26.69 17.32 -24.70
C PRO A 179 25.62 18.42 -24.70
N ALA A 180 26.01 19.64 -25.06
CA ALA A 180 25.07 20.73 -25.24
C ALA A 180 23.97 20.35 -26.26
N GLY A 181 22.73 20.72 -25.95
CA GLY A 181 21.56 20.37 -26.75
C GLY A 181 20.97 18.98 -26.46
N SER A 182 21.56 18.17 -25.57
CA SER A 182 21.00 16.88 -25.16
C SER A 182 19.59 17.04 -24.55
N ILE A 183 18.75 16.03 -24.77
CA ILE A 183 17.37 16.01 -24.29
C ILE A 183 17.28 15.19 -23.01
N VAL A 184 16.77 15.79 -21.94
CA VAL A 184 16.47 15.14 -20.67
C VAL A 184 14.96 15.00 -20.53
N GLY A 185 14.46 13.79 -20.37
CA GLY A 185 13.03 13.54 -20.20
C GLY A 185 12.57 13.74 -18.75
N SER A 186 11.60 14.62 -18.52
CA SER A 186 10.88 14.71 -17.25
C SER A 186 9.54 15.44 -17.39
N ALA A 187 8.45 14.83 -16.91
CA ALA A 187 7.16 15.51 -16.74
C ALA A 187 7.11 16.45 -15.51
N SER A 188 8.13 16.42 -14.63
CA SER A 188 8.14 17.23 -13.41
C SER A 188 8.64 18.66 -13.67
N LEU A 189 7.77 19.66 -13.47
CA LEU A 189 8.16 21.07 -13.52
C LEU A 189 9.26 21.41 -12.51
N ARG A 190 9.23 20.78 -11.31
CA ARG A 190 10.29 20.92 -10.29
C ARG A 190 11.65 20.50 -10.83
N ARG A 191 11.74 19.34 -11.49
CA ARG A 191 13.01 18.86 -12.05
C ARG A 191 13.44 19.70 -13.23
N LYS A 192 12.51 20.03 -14.13
CA LYS A 192 12.78 20.88 -15.30
C LYS A 192 13.41 22.22 -14.90
N SER A 193 12.81 22.93 -13.94
CA SER A 193 13.34 24.23 -13.51
C SER A 193 14.74 24.11 -12.90
N GLN A 194 14.97 23.12 -12.04
CA GLN A 194 16.26 22.90 -11.40
C GLN A 194 17.36 22.50 -12.40
N ILE A 195 17.04 21.64 -13.38
CA ILE A 195 17.98 21.22 -14.43
C ILE A 195 18.35 22.43 -15.29
N LEU A 196 17.37 23.17 -15.83
CA LEU A 196 17.63 24.29 -16.73
C LEU A 196 18.33 25.46 -16.05
N ASN A 197 18.10 25.64 -14.74
CA ASN A 197 18.83 26.65 -13.96
C ASN A 197 20.33 26.34 -13.85
N ARG A 198 20.70 25.06 -13.71
CA ARG A 198 22.11 24.64 -13.56
C ARG A 198 22.79 24.32 -14.88
N TYR A 199 22.06 23.79 -15.84
CA TYR A 199 22.54 23.30 -17.13
C TYR A 199 21.70 23.92 -18.27
N PRO A 200 21.84 25.22 -18.54
CA PRO A 200 20.99 25.95 -19.49
C PRO A 200 21.19 25.51 -20.95
N SER A 201 22.28 24.80 -21.27
CA SER A 201 22.54 24.24 -22.59
C SER A 201 21.75 22.95 -22.89
N LEU A 202 21.12 22.34 -21.88
CA LEU A 202 20.31 21.14 -22.05
C LEU A 202 18.87 21.49 -22.43
N LYS A 203 18.16 20.54 -23.05
CA LYS A 203 16.73 20.63 -23.34
C LYS A 203 15.97 19.68 -22.43
N VAL A 204 14.79 20.08 -21.96
CA VAL A 204 13.92 19.21 -21.15
C VAL A 204 12.60 18.98 -21.89
N SER A 205 12.32 17.72 -22.22
CA SER A 205 11.07 17.28 -22.83
C SER A 205 10.22 16.51 -21.81
N ILE A 206 8.91 16.49 -22.04
CA ILE A 206 8.00 15.69 -21.22
C ILE A 206 8.13 14.24 -21.69
N ILE A 207 8.50 13.36 -20.77
CA ILE A 207 8.26 11.93 -20.89
C ILE A 207 7.42 11.53 -19.70
N ASP A 208 6.38 10.74 -19.96
CA ASP A 208 5.72 10.02 -18.89
C ASP A 208 6.63 8.87 -18.49
N VAL A 209 6.93 8.78 -17.19
CA VAL A 209 7.65 7.62 -16.63
C VAL A 209 6.66 6.46 -16.53
N VAL A 210 6.12 6.05 -17.67
CA VAL A 210 5.66 4.69 -17.90
C VAL A 210 6.75 4.12 -18.80
N LEU A 211 7.50 3.15 -18.28
CA LEU A 211 8.47 2.37 -19.04
C LEU A 211 7.75 1.67 -20.20
N THR A 212 7.55 2.37 -21.31
CA THR A 212 7.42 1.71 -22.61
C THR A 212 8.84 1.44 -23.05
N CYS A 213 9.34 0.25 -22.71
CA CYS A 213 10.35 -0.39 -23.54
C CYS A 213 9.78 -0.43 -24.96
N TYR A 214 10.21 0.49 -25.83
CA TYR A 214 10.12 0.28 -27.26
C TYR A 214 11.45 -0.28 -27.71
N SER A 215 11.38 -1.55 -28.13
CA SER A 215 12.43 -2.34 -28.74
C SER A 215 13.08 -1.60 -29.92
N SER A 216 14.39 -1.84 -30.08
CA SER A 216 15.01 -1.88 -31.41
C SER A 216 14.60 -3.15 -32.14
#